data_AF-A0A9E4UBI7-F1
#
_entry.id   AF-A0A9E4UBI7-F1
#
_cell.length_a   1.000
_cell.length_b   1.000
_cell.length_c   1.000
_cell.angle_alpha   90.00
_cell.angle_beta   90.00
_cell.angle_gamma   90.00
#
_symmetry.space_group_name_H-M   'P 1'
#
loop_
_entity.id
_entity.type
_entity.pdbx_description
1 polymer ?
#
loop_
_entity_poly.entity_id
_entity_poly.type
_entity_poly.pdbx_seq_one_letter_code
_entity_poly.pdbx_strand_id
1 'polypeptide(L)'
;MSETLAWWAMLQVVGLAALPLCLSLFQRLPDKGYTLSKAFGLLLVGYIFWILVHIGLANSGRGIWLVLLIVASASALLLWRRRVDVVSFARERWWLIIATEALLFLTFITAAYLRSYVPDFGGTEKPMDFMFLNALTRAESFPPVDPWLTGESVSYYYFGYLLVSVMTRLSDTIASVPTGIGYNLGLAMIVALTVTGAFGLIYNLTAPSERGIAEAGPGT
;
A
#
# COMPACT_ATOMS: atom_id res chain seq x y z
N MET A 1 -13.79 -14.63 -4.29
CA MET A 1 -14.05 -13.74 -3.13
C MET A 1 -12.97 -13.87 -2.07
N SER A 2 -12.45 -15.06 -1.82
CA SER A 2 -11.30 -15.28 -0.93
C SER A 2 -10.07 -14.46 -1.34
N GLU A 3 -9.82 -14.31 -2.64
CA GLU A 3 -8.71 -13.54 -3.20
C GLU A 3 -8.84 -12.04 -2.87
N THR A 4 -10.04 -11.49 -3.02
CA THR A 4 -10.36 -10.10 -2.70
C THR A 4 -10.16 -9.80 -1.21
N LEU A 5 -10.62 -10.70 -0.34
CA LEU A 5 -10.46 -10.56 1.10
C LEU A 5 -9.00 -10.73 1.54
N ALA A 6 -8.27 -11.68 0.93
CA ALA A 6 -6.84 -11.86 1.19
C ALA A 6 -6.03 -10.63 0.75
N TRP A 7 -6.37 -10.02 -0.38
CA TRP A 7 -5.77 -8.78 -0.84
C TRP A 7 -5.99 -7.62 0.12
N TRP A 8 -7.25 -7.41 0.53
CA TRP A 8 -7.60 -6.38 1.49
C TRP A 8 -6.89 -6.61 2.83
N ALA A 9 -6.89 -7.84 3.35
CA ALA A 9 -6.20 -8.19 4.59
C ALA A 9 -4.69 -7.94 4.49
N MET A 10 -4.04 -8.30 3.38
CA MET A 10 -2.62 -8.00 3.18
C MET A 10 -2.33 -6.50 3.10
N LEU A 11 -3.22 -5.72 2.51
CA LEU A 11 -3.07 -4.26 2.50
C LEU A 11 -3.14 -3.69 3.92
N GLN A 12 -3.98 -4.27 4.79
CA GLN A 12 -4.00 -3.93 6.21
C GLN A 12 -2.69 -4.30 6.91
N VAL A 13 -2.15 -5.50 6.67
CA VAL A 13 -0.86 -5.92 7.23
C VAL A 13 0.25 -4.95 6.83
N VAL A 14 0.34 -4.59 5.55
CA VAL A 14 1.32 -3.62 5.04
C VAL A 14 1.13 -2.24 5.69
N GLY A 15 -0.11 -1.76 5.80
CA GLY A 15 -0.43 -0.49 6.46
C GLY A 15 -0.08 -0.48 7.94
N LEU A 16 -0.39 -1.55 8.67
CA LEU A 16 -0.08 -1.72 10.10
C LEU A 16 1.42 -1.81 10.34
N ALA A 17 2.16 -2.51 9.47
CA ALA A 17 3.61 -2.59 9.55
C ALA A 17 4.28 -1.22 9.46
N ALA A 18 3.70 -0.28 8.71
CA ALA A 18 4.21 1.09 8.56
C ALA A 18 3.50 2.13 9.46
N LEU A 19 2.46 1.74 10.20
CA LEU A 19 1.65 2.67 11.00
C LEU A 19 2.47 3.42 12.06
N PRO A 20 3.33 2.79 12.87
CA PRO A 20 4.15 3.51 13.84
C PRO A 20 5.11 4.53 13.21
N LEU A 21 5.63 4.22 12.01
CA LEU A 21 6.42 5.19 11.22
C LEU A 21 5.55 6.38 10.82
N CYS A 22 4.33 6.14 10.35
CA CYS A 22 3.42 7.23 9.98
C CYS A 22 3.06 8.11 11.18
N LEU A 23 2.66 7.50 12.30
CA LEU A 23 2.28 8.22 13.53
C LEU A 23 3.43 9.09 14.09
N SER A 24 4.68 8.70 13.87
CA SER A 24 5.85 9.45 14.32
C SER A 24 6.32 10.51 13.33
N LEU A 25 6.29 10.22 12.01
CA LEU A 25 6.68 11.16 10.95
C LEU A 25 5.64 12.26 10.74
N PHE A 26 4.35 11.89 10.76
CA PHE A 26 3.22 12.78 10.50
C PHE A 26 2.52 13.25 11.77
N GLN A 27 3.18 13.21 12.92
CA GLN A 27 2.64 13.64 14.21
C GLN A 27 2.04 15.07 14.24
N ARG A 28 2.42 15.92 13.27
CA ARG A 28 1.92 17.30 13.14
C ARG A 28 0.60 17.40 12.37
N LEU A 29 0.19 16.35 11.68
CA LEU A 29 -1.08 16.30 10.95
C LEU A 29 -2.22 15.90 11.89
N PRO A 30 -3.43 16.47 11.73
CA PRO A 30 -4.60 16.09 12.52
C PRO A 30 -4.91 14.59 12.55
N ASP A 31 -4.67 13.86 11.47
CA ASP A 31 -4.85 12.39 11.39
C ASP A 31 -3.63 11.57 11.83
N LYS A 32 -2.53 12.23 12.20
CA LYS A 32 -1.21 11.64 12.49
C LYS A 32 -0.70 10.71 11.36
N GLY A 33 -1.15 10.90 10.12
CA GLY A 33 -0.79 10.09 8.95
C GLY A 33 -1.50 8.74 8.85
N TYR A 34 -2.58 8.50 9.61
CA TYR A 34 -3.31 7.23 9.56
C TYR A 34 -3.89 6.95 8.16
N THR A 35 -4.45 7.96 7.50
CA THR A 35 -5.09 7.82 6.18
C THR A 35 -4.08 7.44 5.09
N LEU A 36 -2.84 7.89 5.21
CA LEU A 36 -1.75 7.60 4.28
C LEU A 36 -1.00 6.30 4.60
N SER A 37 -1.24 5.69 5.77
CA SER A 37 -0.43 4.56 6.25
C SER A 37 -0.34 3.37 5.30
N LYS A 38 -1.45 3.02 4.61
CA LYS A 38 -1.49 1.90 3.65
C LYS A 38 -0.66 2.21 2.40
N ALA A 39 -0.85 3.41 1.84
CA ALA A 39 -0.10 3.85 0.66
C ALA A 39 1.40 4.01 0.99
N PHE A 40 1.72 4.64 2.12
CA PHE A 40 3.08 4.81 2.59
C PHE A 40 3.77 3.47 2.86
N GLY A 41 3.09 2.54 3.54
CA GLY A 41 3.61 1.20 3.80
C GLY A 41 3.89 0.43 2.51
N LEU A 42 2.97 0.50 1.54
CA LEU A 42 3.15 -0.14 0.24
C LEU A 42 4.33 0.45 -0.53
N LEU A 43 4.47 1.79 -0.55
CA LEU A 43 5.61 2.46 -1.16
C LEU A 43 6.93 2.09 -0.50
N LEU A 44 6.96 2.07 0.84
CA LEU A 44 8.17 1.76 1.60
C LEU A 44 8.62 0.31 1.38
N VAL A 45 7.68 -0.65 1.49
CA VAL A 45 7.97 -2.07 1.23
C VAL A 45 8.38 -2.27 -0.22
N GLY A 46 7.66 -1.69 -1.18
CA GLY A 46 7.98 -1.80 -2.60
C GLY A 46 9.34 -1.21 -2.95
N TYR A 47 9.69 -0.06 -2.37
CA TYR A 47 10.96 0.61 -2.63
C TYR A 47 12.16 -0.15 -2.04
N ILE A 48 12.06 -0.60 -0.78
CA ILE A 48 13.12 -1.41 -0.16
C ILE A 48 13.26 -2.73 -0.92
N PHE A 49 12.15 -3.38 -1.28
CA PHE A 49 12.19 -4.61 -2.07
C PHE A 49 12.85 -4.38 -3.44
N TRP A 50 12.51 -3.29 -4.13
CA TRP A 50 13.14 -2.91 -5.39
C TRP A 50 14.67 -2.79 -5.26
N ILE A 51 15.16 -2.07 -4.23
CA ILE A 51 16.59 -1.92 -3.96
C ILE A 51 17.23 -3.29 -3.72
N LEU A 52 16.65 -4.11 -2.83
CA LEU A 52 17.23 -5.40 -2.47
C LEU A 52 17.28 -6.38 -3.65
N VAL A 53 16.30 -6.37 -4.53
CA VAL A 53 16.34 -7.17 -5.77
C VAL A 53 17.41 -6.62 -6.72
N HIS A 54 17.50 -5.31 -6.88
CA HIS A 54 18.46 -4.67 -7.79
C HIS A 54 19.92 -4.96 -7.41
N ILE A 55 20.23 -5.06 -6.12
CA ILE A 55 21.55 -5.45 -5.61
C ILE A 55 21.72 -6.97 -5.43
N GLY A 56 20.75 -7.78 -5.83
CA GLY A 56 20.82 -9.25 -5.81
C GLY A 56 20.61 -9.92 -4.44
N LEU A 57 20.11 -9.20 -3.43
CA LEU A 57 19.95 -9.71 -2.05
C LEU A 57 18.59 -10.34 -1.75
N ALA A 58 17.51 -9.98 -2.45
CA ALA A 58 16.17 -10.44 -2.12
C ALA A 58 15.31 -10.76 -3.33
N ASN A 59 15.58 -11.87 -4.01
CA ASN A 59 14.83 -12.26 -5.20
C ASN A 59 13.92 -13.50 -4.98
N SER A 60 12.98 -13.41 -4.04
CA SER A 60 11.97 -14.47 -3.87
C SER A 60 10.75 -13.92 -3.14
N GLY A 61 9.66 -14.68 -3.10
CA GLY A 61 8.49 -14.31 -2.28
C GLY A 61 8.87 -14.13 -0.81
N ARG A 62 9.88 -14.89 -0.33
CA ARG A 62 10.46 -14.75 1.01
C ARG A 62 11.18 -13.40 1.21
N GLY A 63 11.76 -12.85 0.15
CA GLY A 63 12.39 -11.53 0.16
C GLY A 63 11.40 -10.41 0.51
N ILE A 64 10.18 -10.48 -0.02
CA ILE A 64 9.13 -9.50 0.31
C ILE A 64 8.73 -9.59 1.78
N TRP A 65 8.57 -10.81 2.31
CA TRP A 65 8.30 -11.03 3.74
C TRP A 65 9.43 -10.53 4.64
N LEU A 66 10.69 -10.72 4.23
CA LEU A 66 11.85 -10.17 4.92
C LEU A 66 11.79 -8.64 4.97
N VAL A 67 11.48 -7.98 3.85
CA VAL A 67 11.31 -6.52 3.80
C VAL A 67 10.18 -6.07 4.71
N LEU A 68 9.04 -6.75 4.68
CA LEU A 68 7.91 -6.45 5.55
C LEU A 68 8.29 -6.59 7.03
N LEU A 69 9.07 -7.62 7.38
CA LEU A 69 9.60 -7.81 8.73
C LEU A 69 10.58 -6.69 9.12
N ILE A 70 11.47 -6.27 8.22
CA ILE A 70 12.39 -5.14 8.45
C ILE A 70 11.61 -3.86 8.72
N VAL A 71 10.60 -3.55 7.89
CA VAL A 71 9.74 -2.39 8.06
C VAL A 71 8.98 -2.46 9.39
N ALA A 72 8.34 -3.59 9.70
CA ALA A 72 7.63 -3.78 10.96
C ALA A 72 8.56 -3.65 12.18
N SER A 73 9.78 -4.19 12.10
CA SER A 73 10.78 -4.13 13.17
C SER A 73 11.29 -2.70 13.38
N ALA A 74 11.57 -1.97 12.30
CA ALA A 74 11.95 -0.57 12.35
C ALA A 74 10.82 0.31 12.93
N SER A 75 9.58 0.07 12.51
CA SER A 75 8.39 0.71 13.06
C SER A 75 8.23 0.44 14.56
N ALA A 76 8.37 -0.81 15.00
CA ALA A 76 8.26 -1.19 16.41
C ALA A 76 9.37 -0.59 17.27
N LEU A 77 10.62 -0.57 16.77
CA LEU A 77 11.74 0.08 17.45
C LEU A 77 11.49 1.58 17.63
N LEU A 78 10.94 2.23 16.60
CA LEU A 78 10.62 3.65 16.67
C LEU A 78 9.47 3.93 17.64
N LEU A 79 8.45 3.07 17.65
CA LEU A 79 7.35 3.10 18.61
C LEU A 79 7.90 3.10 20.05
N TRP A 80 8.82 2.18 20.34
CA TRP A 80 9.44 2.04 21.66
C TRP A 80 10.30 3.26 22.03
N ARG A 81 11.16 3.71 21.11
CA ARG A 81 12.07 4.86 21.35
C ARG A 81 11.33 6.17 21.53
N ARG A 82 10.26 6.41 20.76
CA ARG A 82 9.47 7.64 20.83
C ARG A 82 8.28 7.57 21.78
N ARG A 83 8.09 6.43 22.47
CA ARG A 83 6.97 6.20 23.39
C ARG A 83 5.61 6.56 22.74
N VAL A 84 5.46 6.24 21.45
CA VAL A 84 4.23 6.55 20.71
C VAL A 84 3.13 5.67 21.27
N ASP A 85 2.09 6.29 21.82
CA ASP A 85 0.96 5.59 22.40
C ASP A 85 -0.14 5.38 21.34
N VAL A 86 -0.08 4.23 20.67
CA VAL A 86 -1.07 3.82 19.65
C VAL A 86 -2.46 3.62 20.26
N VAL A 87 -2.54 3.22 21.53
CA VAL A 87 -3.81 2.95 22.21
C VAL A 87 -4.53 4.26 22.49
N SER A 88 -3.82 5.28 22.99
CA SER A 88 -4.38 6.62 23.18
C SER A 88 -4.88 7.19 21.85
N PHE A 89 -4.08 7.10 20.78
CA PHE A 89 -4.47 7.54 19.44
C PHE A 89 -5.74 6.83 18.97
N ALA A 90 -5.79 5.50 19.10
CA ALA A 90 -6.95 4.72 18.70
C ALA A 90 -8.20 5.10 19.48
N ARG A 91 -8.08 5.40 20.78
CA ARG A 91 -9.20 5.84 21.62
C ARG A 91 -9.67 7.25 21.28
N GLU A 92 -8.74 8.18 21.03
CA GLU A 92 -9.03 9.58 20.72
C GLU A 92 -9.58 9.77 19.29
N ARG A 93 -9.12 8.96 18.34
CA ARG A 93 -9.43 9.09 16.91
C ARG A 93 -10.18 7.86 16.36
N TRP A 94 -10.89 7.12 17.21
CA TRP A 94 -11.60 5.89 16.81
C TRP A 94 -12.56 6.11 15.63
N TRP A 95 -13.26 7.26 15.59
CA TRP A 95 -14.19 7.58 14.52
C TRP A 95 -13.46 7.77 13.19
N LEU A 96 -12.27 8.39 13.21
CA LEU A 96 -11.46 8.63 12.03
C LEU A 96 -10.90 7.32 11.48
N ILE A 97 -10.48 6.43 12.38
CA ILE A 97 -10.07 5.06 12.04
C ILE A 97 -11.21 4.34 11.34
N ILE A 98 -12.40 4.29 11.95
CA ILE A 98 -13.57 3.61 11.35
C ILE A 98 -13.97 4.24 10.02
N ALA A 99 -14.02 5.57 9.94
CA ALA A 99 -14.36 6.26 8.69
C ALA A 99 -13.36 5.94 7.57
N THR A 100 -12.06 5.97 7.89
CA THR A 100 -10.98 5.65 6.94
C THR A 100 -11.06 4.20 6.48
N GLU A 101 -11.24 3.25 7.40
CA GLU A 101 -11.32 1.82 7.09
C GLU A 101 -12.59 1.48 6.31
N ALA A 102 -13.74 2.07 6.69
CA ALA A 102 -14.99 1.91 5.96
C ALA A 102 -14.88 2.48 4.55
N LEU A 103 -14.32 3.69 4.39
CA LEU A 103 -14.13 4.31 3.09
C LEU A 103 -13.20 3.47 2.20
N LEU A 104 -12.08 3.00 2.76
CA LEU A 104 -11.13 2.14 2.05
C LEU A 104 -11.80 0.83 1.62
N PHE A 105 -12.48 0.14 2.54
CA PHE A 105 -13.12 -1.15 2.29
C PHE A 105 -14.26 -1.03 1.28
N LEU A 106 -15.18 -0.08 1.47
CA LEU A 106 -16.31 0.12 0.57
C LEU A 106 -15.86 0.52 -0.83
N THR A 107 -14.88 1.42 -0.94
CA THR A 107 -14.33 1.82 -2.24
C THR A 107 -13.64 0.65 -2.92
N PHE A 108 -12.82 -0.12 -2.18
CA PHE A 108 -12.11 -1.28 -2.71
C PHE A 108 -13.07 -2.36 -3.23
N ILE A 109 -14.07 -2.74 -2.43
CA ILE A 109 -15.06 -3.76 -2.81
C ILE A 109 -15.91 -3.29 -3.98
N THR A 110 -16.34 -2.03 -3.98
CA THR A 110 -17.10 -1.45 -5.10
C THR A 110 -16.26 -1.46 -6.38
N ALA A 111 -15.01 -1.00 -6.33
CA ALA A 111 -14.12 -0.99 -7.49
C ALA A 111 -13.82 -2.42 -7.99
N ALA A 112 -13.58 -3.37 -7.09
CA ALA A 112 -13.36 -4.77 -7.44
C ALA A 112 -14.61 -5.41 -8.06
N TYR A 113 -15.80 -5.12 -7.52
CA TYR A 113 -17.07 -5.58 -8.07
C TYR A 113 -17.31 -5.04 -9.47
N LEU A 114 -17.16 -3.73 -9.69
CA LEU A 114 -17.26 -3.12 -11.01
C LEU A 114 -16.24 -3.74 -11.99
N ARG A 115 -15.01 -3.96 -11.53
CA ARG A 115 -13.94 -4.56 -12.34
C ARG A 115 -14.25 -6.01 -12.74
N SER A 116 -15.01 -6.76 -11.93
CA SER A 116 -15.38 -8.15 -12.21
C SER A 116 -16.33 -8.34 -13.40
N TYR A 117 -16.98 -7.28 -13.88
CA TYR A 117 -17.83 -7.32 -15.07
C TYR A 117 -17.04 -7.34 -16.39
N VAL A 118 -15.82 -6.80 -16.39
CA VAL A 118 -14.99 -6.69 -17.61
C VAL A 118 -13.56 -7.18 -17.35
N PRO A 119 -13.34 -8.33 -16.67
CA PRO A 119 -12.06 -8.72 -16.05
C PRO A 119 -10.90 -8.92 -17.02
N ASP A 120 -11.19 -8.94 -18.32
CA ASP A 120 -10.19 -9.08 -19.36
C ASP A 120 -9.16 -7.95 -19.36
N PHE A 121 -8.00 -8.29 -19.91
CA PHE A 121 -6.87 -7.41 -20.16
C PHE A 121 -6.71 -7.16 -21.67
N GLY A 122 -7.82 -7.23 -22.42
CA GLY A 122 -7.82 -6.99 -23.86
C GLY A 122 -7.88 -5.49 -24.20
N GLY A 123 -7.32 -5.14 -25.36
CA GLY A 123 -7.39 -3.80 -25.95
C GLY A 123 -6.29 -2.83 -25.50
N THR A 124 -5.89 -1.93 -26.39
CA THR A 124 -4.91 -0.84 -26.18
C THR A 124 -3.77 -1.17 -25.19
N GLU A 125 -3.74 -0.51 -24.03
CA GLU A 125 -2.61 -0.53 -23.09
C GLU A 125 -2.67 -1.69 -22.09
N LYS A 126 -3.85 -2.28 -21.84
CA LYS A 126 -4.04 -3.33 -20.82
C LYS A 126 -3.17 -4.58 -21.04
N PRO A 127 -2.95 -5.09 -22.28
CA PRO A 127 -2.03 -6.20 -22.51
C PRO A 127 -0.60 -5.88 -22.08
N MET A 128 -0.14 -4.65 -22.31
CA MET A 128 1.20 -4.19 -21.93
C MET A 128 1.30 -4.06 -20.40
N ASP A 129 0.29 -3.49 -19.74
CA ASP A 129 0.26 -3.42 -18.27
C ASP A 129 0.31 -4.81 -17.64
N PHE A 130 -0.52 -5.73 -18.15
CA PHE A 130 -0.56 -7.09 -17.66
C PHE A 130 0.76 -7.81 -17.92
N MET A 131 1.39 -7.59 -19.07
CA MET A 131 2.73 -8.07 -19.35
C MET A 131 3.72 -7.62 -18.28
N PHE A 132 3.82 -6.32 -18.00
CA PHE A 132 4.80 -5.82 -17.02
C PHE A 132 4.56 -6.40 -15.63
N LEU A 133 3.30 -6.48 -15.20
CA LEU A 133 2.96 -7.14 -13.95
C LEU A 133 3.39 -8.61 -13.94
N ASN A 134 3.14 -9.33 -15.03
CA ASN A 134 3.45 -10.74 -15.19
C ASN A 134 4.97 -11.02 -15.29
N ALA A 135 5.73 -10.10 -15.88
CA ALA A 135 7.18 -10.13 -15.86
C ALA A 135 7.69 -9.94 -14.42
N LEU A 136 7.17 -8.95 -13.69
CA LEU A 136 7.60 -8.64 -12.33
C LEU A 136 7.22 -9.68 -11.28
N THR A 137 6.13 -10.43 -11.45
CA THR A 137 5.79 -11.52 -10.53
C THR A 137 6.74 -12.71 -10.66
N ARG A 138 7.39 -12.86 -11.81
CA ARG A 138 8.34 -13.94 -12.12
C ARG A 138 9.81 -13.52 -12.17
N ALA A 139 10.08 -12.22 -12.19
CA ALA A 139 11.41 -11.69 -12.39
C ALA A 139 12.39 -12.14 -11.30
N GLU A 140 13.60 -12.52 -11.74
CA GLU A 140 14.68 -12.92 -10.85
C GLU A 140 15.70 -11.80 -10.56
N SER A 141 15.68 -10.75 -11.35
CA SER A 141 16.53 -9.59 -11.16
C SER A 141 15.84 -8.38 -11.74
N PHE A 142 16.28 -7.19 -11.32
CA PHE A 142 15.74 -5.93 -11.79
C PHE A 142 16.81 -5.13 -12.53
N PRO A 143 16.48 -4.54 -13.71
CA PRO A 143 15.17 -4.54 -14.37
C PRO A 143 14.73 -5.93 -14.91
N PRO A 144 13.41 -6.23 -14.94
CA PRO A 144 12.93 -7.51 -15.45
C PRO A 144 13.20 -7.64 -16.95
N VAL A 145 13.29 -8.88 -17.44
CA VAL A 145 13.38 -9.17 -18.88
C VAL A 145 12.10 -8.69 -19.58
N ASP A 146 12.27 -8.02 -20.72
CA ASP A 146 11.18 -7.55 -21.57
C ASP A 146 10.52 -8.74 -22.31
N PRO A 147 9.24 -9.03 -22.06
CA PRO A 147 8.55 -10.12 -22.75
C PRO A 147 8.29 -9.88 -24.25
N TRP A 148 8.34 -8.63 -24.74
CA TRP A 148 8.20 -8.29 -26.16
C TRP A 148 9.53 -8.32 -26.90
N LEU A 149 10.64 -8.00 -26.21
CA LEU A 149 11.97 -7.95 -26.80
C LEU A 149 12.90 -8.94 -26.09
N THR A 150 12.95 -10.16 -26.61
CA THR A 150 13.72 -11.26 -26.00
C THR A 150 15.18 -10.89 -25.80
N GLY A 151 15.70 -11.15 -24.60
CA GLY A 151 17.10 -10.91 -24.23
C GLY A 151 17.37 -9.50 -23.71
N GLU A 152 16.43 -8.58 -23.89
CA GLU A 152 16.54 -7.21 -23.40
C GLU A 152 15.80 -7.02 -22.07
N SER A 153 16.14 -5.95 -21.37
CA SER A 153 15.43 -5.52 -20.16
C SER A 153 14.34 -4.52 -20.48
N VAL A 154 13.32 -4.46 -19.63
CA VAL A 154 12.23 -3.48 -19.77
C VAL A 154 12.79 -2.06 -19.72
N SER A 155 12.64 -1.32 -20.82
CA SER A 155 13.06 0.09 -20.96
C SER A 155 11.93 1.07 -20.62
N TYR A 156 11.11 0.75 -19.61
CA TYR A 156 9.96 1.56 -19.20
C TYR A 156 9.87 1.67 -17.68
N TYR A 157 9.22 2.73 -17.18
CA TYR A 157 8.96 2.87 -15.76
C TYR A 157 8.00 1.79 -15.28
N TYR A 158 8.45 0.94 -14.36
CA TYR A 158 7.68 -0.23 -13.93
C TYR A 158 7.31 -0.27 -12.44
N PHE A 159 7.70 0.75 -11.66
CA PHE A 159 7.56 0.70 -10.19
C PHE A 159 6.10 0.60 -9.73
N GLY A 160 5.15 1.21 -10.45
CA GLY A 160 3.72 1.03 -10.17
C GLY A 160 3.27 -0.44 -10.28
N TYR A 161 3.67 -1.13 -11.34
CA TYR A 161 3.43 -2.56 -11.50
C TYR A 161 4.18 -3.40 -10.47
N LEU A 162 5.33 -2.92 -9.97
CA LEU A 162 6.06 -3.58 -8.89
C LEU A 162 5.26 -3.57 -7.59
N LEU A 163 4.60 -2.46 -7.23
CA LEU A 163 3.75 -2.39 -6.04
C LEU A 163 2.59 -3.41 -6.14
N VAL A 164 1.99 -3.51 -7.32
CA VAL A 164 0.93 -4.50 -7.58
C VAL A 164 1.48 -5.93 -7.57
N SER A 165 2.69 -6.17 -8.08
CA SER A 165 3.38 -7.47 -8.02
C SER A 165 3.65 -7.88 -6.57
N VAL A 166 4.16 -6.96 -5.74
CA VAL A 166 4.39 -7.18 -4.30
C VAL A 166 3.10 -7.60 -3.61
N MET A 167 2.02 -6.87 -3.83
CA MET A 167 0.71 -7.21 -3.26
C MET A 167 0.19 -8.55 -3.77
N THR A 168 0.31 -8.81 -5.09
CA THR A 168 -0.11 -10.09 -5.69
C THR A 168 0.62 -11.26 -5.02
N ARG A 169 1.94 -11.17 -4.86
CA ARG A 169 2.76 -12.22 -4.25
C ARG A 169 2.51 -12.39 -2.75
N LEU A 170 2.22 -11.32 -2.02
CA LEU A 170 1.83 -11.41 -0.61
C LEU A 170 0.45 -12.07 -0.47
N SER A 171 -0.53 -11.67 -1.28
CA SER A 171 -1.88 -12.25 -1.22
C SER A 171 -1.92 -13.70 -1.69
N ASP A 172 -1.04 -14.07 -2.63
CA ASP A 172 -0.89 -15.44 -3.13
C ASP A 172 -0.57 -16.45 -2.02
N THR A 173 0.17 -16.04 -0.97
CA THR A 173 0.49 -16.95 0.15
C THR A 173 -0.71 -17.31 1.02
N ILE A 174 -1.83 -16.58 0.93
CA ILE A 174 -3.06 -16.85 1.70
C ILE A 174 -4.11 -17.56 0.85
N ALA A 175 -4.35 -17.05 -0.37
CA ALA A 175 -5.52 -17.44 -1.16
C ALA A 175 -5.20 -17.82 -2.60
N SER A 176 -3.93 -18.09 -2.93
CA SER A 176 -3.47 -18.48 -4.27
C SER A 176 -3.99 -17.53 -5.35
N VAL A 177 -3.48 -16.31 -5.39
CA VAL A 177 -3.99 -15.21 -6.22
C VAL A 177 -3.23 -15.19 -7.55
N PRO A 178 -3.85 -15.64 -8.66
CA PRO A 178 -3.19 -15.61 -9.96
C PRO A 178 -2.96 -14.17 -10.40
N THR A 179 -1.91 -13.93 -11.19
CA THR A 179 -1.54 -12.57 -11.63
C THR A 179 -2.67 -11.84 -12.35
N GLY A 180 -3.54 -12.53 -13.08
CA GLY A 180 -4.72 -11.93 -13.72
C GLY A 180 -5.75 -11.38 -12.72
N ILE A 181 -5.95 -12.07 -11.59
CA ILE A 181 -6.78 -11.56 -10.50
C ILE A 181 -6.05 -10.41 -9.80
N GLY A 182 -4.74 -10.56 -9.56
CA GLY A 182 -3.91 -9.52 -8.97
C GLY A 182 -3.90 -8.21 -9.75
N TYR A 183 -3.91 -8.25 -11.09
CA TYR A 183 -4.06 -7.07 -11.94
C TYR A 183 -5.35 -6.29 -11.62
N ASN A 184 -6.47 -7.01 -11.59
CA ASN A 184 -7.80 -6.44 -11.34
C ASN A 184 -7.93 -5.88 -9.91
N LEU A 185 -7.43 -6.61 -8.91
CA LEU A 185 -7.40 -6.15 -7.52
C LEU A 185 -6.42 -4.99 -7.31
N GLY A 186 -5.31 -4.95 -8.06
CA GLY A 186 -4.37 -3.83 -8.08
C GLY A 186 -5.02 -2.53 -8.54
N LEU A 187 -5.82 -2.58 -9.61
CA LEU A 187 -6.60 -1.43 -10.07
C LEU A 187 -7.62 -0.97 -9.01
N ALA A 188 -8.35 -1.91 -8.40
CA ALA A 188 -9.29 -1.60 -7.32
C ALA A 188 -8.60 -0.98 -6.10
N MET A 189 -7.41 -1.48 -5.74
CA MET A 189 -6.57 -0.95 -4.67
C MET A 189 -6.12 0.48 -4.96
N ILE A 190 -5.69 0.79 -6.19
CA ILE A 190 -5.28 2.14 -6.58
C ILE A 190 -6.43 3.12 -6.39
N VAL A 191 -7.65 2.78 -6.82
CA VAL A 191 -8.84 3.61 -6.62
C VAL A 191 -9.10 3.81 -5.12
N ALA A 192 -9.08 2.74 -4.33
CA ALA A 192 -9.34 2.80 -2.89
C ALA A 192 -8.30 3.65 -2.14
N LEU A 193 -7.01 3.49 -2.44
CA LEU A 193 -5.94 4.30 -1.86
C LEU A 193 -6.03 5.77 -2.29
N THR A 194 -6.47 6.05 -3.52
CA THR A 194 -6.65 7.42 -4.02
C THR A 194 -7.78 8.12 -3.30
N VAL A 195 -8.94 7.47 -3.16
CA VAL A 195 -10.10 8.03 -2.44
C VAL A 195 -9.78 8.25 -0.98
N THR A 196 -9.16 7.28 -0.31
CA THR A 196 -8.76 7.41 1.10
C THR A 196 -7.66 8.47 1.29
N GLY A 197 -6.71 8.57 0.36
CA GLY A 197 -5.69 9.62 0.37
C GLY A 197 -6.28 11.02 0.17
N ALA A 198 -7.25 11.18 -0.72
CA ALA A 198 -7.97 12.44 -0.93
C ALA A 198 -8.77 12.83 0.32
N PHE A 199 -9.47 11.88 0.95
CA PHE A 199 -10.13 12.10 2.23
C PHE A 199 -9.14 12.57 3.31
N GLY A 200 -7.99 11.90 3.42
CA GLY A 200 -6.94 12.26 4.37
C GLY A 200 -6.35 13.65 4.13
N LEU A 201 -6.12 14.01 2.86
CA LEU A 201 -5.65 15.33 2.49
C LEU A 201 -6.66 16.41 2.89
N ILE A 202 -7.94 16.25 2.53
CA ILE A 202 -9.00 17.20 2.87
C ILE A 202 -9.13 17.31 4.39
N TYR A 203 -9.19 16.19 5.09
CA TYR A 203 -9.31 16.17 6.54
C TYR A 203 -8.15 16.92 7.22
N ASN A 204 -6.92 16.70 6.77
CA ASN A 204 -5.75 17.38 7.34
C ASN A 204 -5.70 18.89 7.02
N LEU A 205 -6.34 19.35 5.94
CA LEU A 205 -6.45 20.77 5.60
C LEU A 205 -7.57 21.48 6.37
N THR A 206 -8.67 20.78 6.67
CA THR A 206 -9.86 21.39 7.29
C THR A 206 -9.93 21.19 8.79
N ALA A 207 -9.30 20.14 9.34
CA ALA A 207 -9.35 19.86 10.77
C ALA A 207 -8.50 20.90 11.54
N PRO A 208 -8.97 21.37 12.71
CA PRO A 208 -8.19 22.27 13.54
C PRO A 208 -6.86 21.62 13.92
N SER A 209 -5.74 22.29 13.65
CA SER A 209 -4.45 21.80 14.13
C SER A 209 -4.41 21.95 15.66
N GLU A 210 -3.79 21.00 16.36
CA GLU A 210 -3.62 21.09 17.83
C GLU A 210 -2.87 22.38 18.24
N ARG A 211 -2.07 22.95 17.33
CA ARG A 211 -1.46 24.29 17.48
C ARG A 211 -2.46 25.43 17.35
N GLY A 212 -3.38 25.37 16.40
CA GLY A 212 -4.43 26.39 16.24
C GLY A 212 -5.36 26.46 17.44
N ILE A 213 -5.62 25.33 18.10
CA ILE A 213 -6.38 25.27 19.36
C ILE A 213 -5.56 25.82 20.54
N ALA A 214 -4.25 25.53 20.59
CA ALA A 214 -3.37 26.03 21.65
C ALA A 214 -3.07 27.54 21.53
N GLU A 215 -2.99 28.07 20.31
CA GLU A 215 -2.82 29.50 20.01
C GLU A 215 -4.13 30.29 20.18
N ALA A 216 -5.29 29.66 19.92
CA ALA A 216 -6.61 30.20 20.23
C ALA A 216 -6.97 30.02 21.72
N GLY A 217 -5.99 30.17 22.64
CA GLY A 217 -6.14 29.98 24.07
C GLY A 217 -7.40 30.66 24.65
N PRO A 218 -7.87 30.26 25.85
CA PRO A 218 -9.16 30.69 26.38
C PRO A 218 -9.22 32.21 26.51
N GLY A 219 -9.77 32.86 25.49
CA GLY A 219 -9.83 34.30 25.32
C GLY A 219 -11.27 34.70 25.04
N THR A 220 -11.88 35.23 26.11
CA THR A 220 -13.18 35.90 26.26
C THR A 220 -14.44 35.06 26.13
#